data_AF-A0A821SPQ8-F1
#
_entry.id   AF-A0A821SPQ8-F1
#
_cell.length_a   1.000
_cell.length_b   1.000
_cell.length_c   1.000
_cell.angle_alpha   90.00
_cell.angle_beta   90.00
_cell.angle_gamma   90.00
#
_symmetry.space_group_name_H-M   'P 1'
#
loop_
_entity.id
_entity.type
_entity.pdbx_description
1 polymer ?
#
loop_
_entity_poly.entity_id
_entity_poly.type
_entity_poly.pdbx_seq_one_letter_code
_entity_poly.pdbx_strand_id
1 'polypeptide(L)'
;MGRAAGLTLDWSSGFSLSEGTPGAPPVWSYRFSQLRGSSDDGKSKLKLHFQDTETKVIETKELECQILQSLLFCMHAFLTAKVASVDPAFLASIQHSN
;
A
#
# COMPACT_ATOMS: atom_id res chain seq x y z
N MET A 1 12.27 -14.05 12.96
CA MET A 1 12.87 -12.70 13.07
C MET A 1 12.54 -11.96 11.77
N GLY A 2 11.82 -10.84 11.86
CA GLY A 2 11.57 -9.98 10.70
C GLY A 2 12.83 -9.23 10.27
N ARG A 3 12.99 -8.97 8.96
CA ARG A 3 14.08 -8.14 8.42
C ARG A 3 13.59 -6.70 8.26
N ALA A 4 14.44 -5.73 8.55
CA ALA A 4 14.14 -4.33 8.29
C ALA A 4 13.97 -4.11 6.78
N ALA A 5 12.85 -3.52 6.40
CA ALA A 5 12.49 -3.25 5.01
C ALA A 5 11.80 -1.90 4.90
N GLY A 6 11.93 -1.25 3.73
CA GLY A 6 11.28 0.00 3.40
C GLY A 6 10.10 -0.24 2.47
N LEU A 7 8.89 0.11 2.92
CA LEU A 7 7.72 0.19 2.05
C LEU A 7 7.71 1.55 1.36
N THR A 8 7.67 1.53 0.02
CA THR A 8 7.58 2.74 -0.81
C THR A 8 6.27 2.72 -1.59
N LEU A 9 5.59 3.86 -1.60
CA LEU A 9 4.47 4.16 -2.48
C LEU A 9 4.93 5.22 -3.46
N ASP A 10 5.06 4.84 -4.72
CA ASP A 10 5.44 5.75 -5.81
C ASP A 10 4.26 5.98 -6.75
N TRP A 11 4.15 7.22 -7.23
CA TRP A 11 3.00 7.67 -8.01
C TRP A 11 2.81 6.91 -9.33
N SER A 12 3.91 6.42 -9.89
CA SER A 12 3.95 5.75 -11.20
C SER A 12 4.03 4.22 -11.08
N SER A 13 4.82 3.73 -10.14
CA SER A 13 5.17 2.31 -10.01
C SER A 13 4.33 1.55 -8.98
N GLY A 14 3.62 2.24 -8.09
CA GLY A 14 2.73 1.61 -7.12
C GLY A 14 3.43 1.32 -5.79
N PHE A 15 3.27 0.10 -5.30
CA PHE A 15 3.83 -0.38 -4.04
C PHE A 15 5.12 -1.15 -4.30
N SER A 16 6.14 -0.93 -3.49
CA SER A 16 7.33 -1.78 -3.47
C SER A 16 7.89 -1.93 -2.06
N LEU A 17 8.45 -3.10 -1.76
CA LEU A 17 9.18 -3.35 -0.52
C LEU A 17 10.65 -3.61 -0.85
N SER A 18 11.56 -2.83 -0.29
CA SER A 18 13.01 -3.00 -0.49
C SER A 18 13.68 -3.40 0.83
N GLU A 19 14.69 -4.27 0.75
CA GLU A 19 15.56 -4.50 1.90
C GLU A 19 16.48 -3.29 2.10
N GLY A 20 16.96 -3.06 3.34
CA GLY A 20 17.77 -1.89 3.72
C GLY A 20 19.15 -1.78 3.06
N THR A 21 19.45 -2.57 2.04
CA THR A 21 20.67 -2.49 1.24
C THR A 21 20.48 -1.51 0.10
N PRO A 22 21.19 -0.36 0.07
CA PRO A 22 21.07 0.61 -1.00
C PRO A 22 21.39 -0.01 -2.37
N GLY A 23 20.51 0.19 -3.36
CA GLY A 23 20.69 -0.32 -4.73
C GLY A 23 20.26 -1.77 -4.97
N ALA A 24 19.82 -2.50 -3.93
CA ALA A 24 19.22 -3.81 -4.13
C ALA A 24 17.84 -3.69 -4.81
N PRO A 25 17.45 -4.66 -5.67
CA PRO A 25 16.11 -4.69 -6.23
C PRO A 25 15.05 -4.87 -5.12
N PRO A 26 13.82 -4.40 -5.35
CA PRO A 26 12.74 -4.62 -4.39
C PRO A 26 12.47 -6.12 -4.23
N VAL A 27 12.15 -6.53 -3.00
CA VAL A 27 11.69 -7.88 -2.66
C VAL A 27 10.42 -8.22 -3.43
N TRP A 28 9.54 -7.24 -3.58
CA TRP A 28 8.36 -7.31 -4.41
C TRP A 28 7.89 -5.91 -4.81
N SER A 29 7.14 -5.84 -5.90
CA SER A 29 6.51 -4.61 -6.41
C SER A 29 5.17 -4.92 -7.07
N TYR A 30 4.16 -4.10 -6.83
CA TYR A 30 2.82 -4.23 -7.40
C TYR A 30 2.25 -2.87 -7.80
N ARG A 31 1.52 -2.82 -8.92
CA ARG A 31 0.79 -1.61 -9.34
C ARG A 31 -0.42 -1.35 -8.42
N PHE A 32 -0.90 -0.11 -8.38
CA PHE A 32 -2.13 0.23 -7.63
C PHE A 32 -3.34 -0.59 -8.06
N SER A 33 -3.49 -0.88 -9.36
CA SER A 33 -4.59 -1.67 -9.91
C SER A 33 -4.59 -3.13 -9.44
N GLN A 34 -3.47 -3.63 -8.93
CA GLN A 34 -3.37 -4.99 -8.39
C GLN A 34 -3.83 -5.06 -6.94
N LEU A 35 -3.91 -3.94 -6.21
CA LEU A 35 -4.38 -3.94 -4.83
C LEU A 35 -5.89 -4.20 -4.79
N ARG A 36 -6.29 -5.32 -4.18
CA ARG A 36 -7.70 -5.70 -4.00
C ARG A 36 -8.24 -5.31 -2.63
N GLY A 37 -7.37 -5.16 -1.65
CA GLY A 37 -7.76 -4.74 -0.31
C GLY A 37 -6.58 -4.67 0.63
N SER A 38 -6.71 -3.83 1.66
CA SER A 38 -5.77 -3.71 2.77
C SER A 38 -6.53 -3.90 4.09
N SER A 39 -5.86 -4.48 5.08
CA SER A 39 -6.38 -4.56 6.45
C SER A 39 -5.26 -4.50 7.45
N ASP A 40 -5.56 -4.12 8.68
CA ASP A 40 -4.60 -4.08 9.78
C ASP A 40 -5.21 -4.67 11.05
N ASP A 41 -4.37 -4.94 12.05
CA ASP A 41 -4.79 -5.47 13.36
C ASP A 41 -4.98 -4.38 14.43
N GLY A 42 -4.87 -3.11 14.07
CA GLY A 42 -4.90 -1.96 14.97
C GLY A 42 -3.69 -1.81 15.88
N LYS A 43 -2.67 -2.68 15.75
CA LYS A 43 -1.51 -2.73 16.66
C LYS A 43 -0.20 -2.56 15.93
N SER A 44 0.18 -3.53 15.11
CA SER A 44 1.48 -3.53 14.43
C SER A 44 1.50 -4.23 13.08
N LYS A 45 0.40 -4.87 12.66
CA LYS A 45 0.38 -5.65 11.42
C LYS A 45 -0.47 -4.97 10.35
N LEU A 46 0.10 -4.87 9.16
CA LEU A 46 -0.58 -4.48 7.94
C LEU A 46 -0.59 -5.65 6.97
N LYS A 47 -1.73 -5.92 6.34
CA LYS A 47 -1.91 -6.91 5.28
C LYS A 47 -2.34 -6.21 4.00
N LEU A 48 -1.66 -6.53 2.90
CA LEU A 48 -1.99 -6.06 1.56
C LEU A 48 -2.31 -7.27 0.68
N HIS A 49 -3.47 -7.24 0.02
CA HIS A 49 -3.91 -8.29 -0.89
C HIS A 49 -3.72 -7.81 -2.32
N PHE A 50 -2.78 -8.41 -3.03
CA PHE A 50 -2.49 -8.11 -4.42
C PHE A 50 -2.98 -9.25 -5.31
N GLN A 51 -3.68 -8.92 -6.38
CA GLN A 51 -4.02 -9.88 -7.41
C GLN A 51 -2.96 -9.86 -8.51
N ASP A 52 -2.38 -11.03 -8.78
CA ASP A 52 -1.50 -11.21 -9.91
C ASP A 52 -2.25 -10.99 -11.24
N THR A 53 -1.63 -10.28 -12.17
CA THR A 53 -2.30 -9.86 -13.42
C THR A 53 -2.58 -11.02 -14.35
N GLU A 54 -1.76 -12.06 -14.34
CA GLU A 54 -1.85 -13.20 -15.27
C GLU A 54 -2.68 -14.32 -14.66
N THR A 55 -2.25 -14.82 -13.51
CA THR A 55 -2.82 -15.99 -12.83
C THR A 55 -4.11 -15.69 -12.07
N LYS A 56 -4.39 -14.40 -11.81
CA LYS A 56 -5.52 -13.92 -10.99
C LYS A 56 -5.49 -14.38 -9.52
N VAL A 57 -4.41 -15.03 -9.09
CA VAL A 57 -4.19 -15.44 -7.71
C VAL A 57 -4.04 -14.21 -6.83
N ILE A 58 -4.59 -14.28 -5.62
CA ILE A 58 -4.43 -13.24 -4.60
C ILE A 58 -3.27 -13.62 -3.68
N GLU A 59 -2.24 -12.79 -3.67
CA GLU A 59 -1.13 -12.86 -2.74
C GLU A 59 -1.36 -11.91 -1.56
N THR A 60 -1.17 -12.42 -0.34
CA THR A 60 -1.18 -11.59 0.88
C THR A 60 0.25 -11.26 1.29
N LYS A 61 0.60 -9.98 1.32
CA LYS A 61 1.85 -9.49 1.92
C LYS A 61 1.55 -8.94 3.31
N GLU A 62 2.11 -9.56 4.35
CA GLU A 62 2.02 -9.10 5.73
C GLU A 62 3.30 -8.32 6.10
N LEU A 63 3.11 -7.15 6.71
CA LEU A 63 4.16 -6.26 7.19
C LEU A 63 3.97 -6.02 8.68
N GLU A 64 5.07 -6.09 9.43
CA GLU A 64 5.10 -5.70 10.84
C GLU A 64 5.76 -4.32 10.97
N CYS A 65 5.06 -3.39 11.61
CA CYS A 65 5.46 -2.00 11.78
C CYS A 65 5.16 -1.55 13.20
N GLN A 66 6.16 -1.01 13.90
CA GLN A 66 5.98 -0.50 15.26
C GLN A 66 5.18 0.81 15.31
N ILE A 67 5.14 1.56 14.20
CA ILE A 67 4.47 2.85 14.10
C ILE A 67 3.32 2.73 13.07
N LEU A 68 2.48 1.71 13.25
CA LEU A 68 1.41 1.37 12.30
C LEU A 68 0.48 2.54 12.00
N GLN A 69 0.08 3.31 13.01
CA GLN A 69 -0.87 4.42 12.82
C GLN A 69 -0.32 5.52 11.90
N SER A 70 0.96 5.89 12.05
CA SER A 70 1.60 6.87 11.15
C SER A 70 1.72 6.31 9.73
N LEU A 71 2.04 5.02 9.59
CA LEU A 71 2.09 4.36 8.29
C LEU A 71 0.70 4.38 7.61
N LEU A 72 -0.34 3.99 8.33
CA LEU A 72 -1.72 3.99 7.84
C LEU A 72 -2.16 5.41 7.43
N PHE A 73 -1.88 6.41 8.26
CA PHE A 73 -2.17 7.81 7.93
C PHE A 73 -1.50 8.24 6.62
N CYS A 74 -0.19 8.00 6.48
CA CYS A 74 0.55 8.34 5.26
C CYS A 74 0.01 7.59 4.04
N MET A 75 -0.28 6.30 4.18
CA MET A 75 -0.83 5.48 3.11
C MET A 75 -2.21 5.97 2.68
N HIS A 76 -3.10 6.28 3.62
CA HIS A 76 -4.42 6.84 3.32
C HIS A 76 -4.31 8.20 2.64
N ALA A 77 -3.53 9.13 3.18
CA ALA A 77 -3.35 10.46 2.59
C ALA A 77 -2.83 10.36 1.15
N PHE A 78 -1.82 9.51 0.93
CA PHE A 78 -1.28 9.27 -0.40
C PHE A 78 -2.32 8.67 -1.36
N LEU A 79 -3.02 7.61 -0.94
CA LEU A 79 -4.01 6.94 -1.78
C LEU A 79 -5.21 7.85 -2.09
N THR A 80 -5.69 8.62 -1.12
CA THR A 80 -6.72 9.64 -1.35
C THR A 80 -6.27 10.68 -2.38
N ALA A 81 -5.04 11.20 -2.25
CA ALA A 81 -4.48 12.12 -3.24
C ALA A 81 -4.36 11.47 -4.62
N LYS A 82 -3.96 10.20 -4.69
CA LYS A 82 -3.88 9.45 -5.95
C LYS A 82 -5.24 9.29 -6.60
N VAL A 83 -6.27 8.92 -5.82
CA VAL A 83 -7.65 8.79 -6.34
C VAL A 83 -8.16 10.15 -6.82
N ALA A 84 -7.98 11.22 -6.04
CA ALA A 84 -8.36 12.57 -6.45
C ALA A 84 -7.69 13.03 -7.75
N SER A 85 -6.45 12.58 -8.01
CA SER A 85 -5.75 12.93 -9.26
C SER A 85 -6.29 12.22 -10.50
N VAL A 86 -6.89 11.03 -10.34
CA VAL A 86 -7.44 10.24 -11.44
C VAL A 86 -8.93 10.47 -11.63
N ASP A 87 -9.64 10.80 -10.55
CA ASP A 87 -11.04 11.18 -10.51
C ASP A 87 -11.26 12.27 -9.45
N PRO A 88 -11.17 13.56 -9.85
CA PRO A 88 -11.40 14.67 -8.93
C PRO A 88 -12.80 14.69 -8.31
N ALA A 89 -13.81 14.08 -8.96
CA ALA A 89 -15.18 14.03 -8.44
C ALA A 89 -15.30 13.10 -7.23
N PHE A 90 -14.35 12.19 -7.03
CA PHE A 90 -14.31 11.28 -5.89
C PHE A 90 -14.28 12.01 -4.53
N LEU A 91 -13.58 13.14 -4.43
CA LEU A 91 -13.50 13.88 -3.16
C LEU A 91 -14.85 14.48 -2.74
N ALA A 92 -15.69 14.87 -3.71
CA ALA A 92 -17.01 15.44 -3.45
C ALA A 92 -17.98 14.39 -2.87
N SER A 93 -17.83 13.11 -3.20
CA SER A 93 -18.71 12.05 -2.68
C SER A 93 -18.41 11.67 -1.23
N ILE A 94 -17.14 11.78 -0.79
CA ILE A 94 -16.74 11.53 0.60
C ILE A 94 -17.35 12.59 1.54
N GLN A 95 -17.42 13.85 1.10
CA GLN A 95 -17.99 14.94 1.92
C GLN A 95 -19.50 14.81 2.17
N HIS A 96 -20.21 14.07 1.31
CA HIS A 96 -21.66 13.88 1.42
C HIS A 96 -22.07 12.69 2.30
N SER A 97 -21.10 11.88 2.75
CA SER A 97 -21.34 10.65 3.53
C SER A 97 -21.11 10.84 5.04
N ASN A 98 -20.95 12.08 5.51
CA ASN A 98 -20.85 12.44 6.93
C ASN A 98 -22.14 13.14 7.42
#